data_AF-A0A838UYZ4-F1
#
_entry.id   AF-A0A838UYZ4-F1
#
_cell.length_a   1.000
_cell.length_b   1.000
_cell.length_c   1.000
_cell.angle_alpha   90.00
_cell.angle_beta   90.00
_cell.angle_gamma   90.00
#
_symmetry.space_group_name_H-M   'P 1'
#
loop_
_entity.id
_entity.type
_entity.pdbx_description
1 polymer ?
#
loop_
_entity_poly.entity_id
_entity_poly.type
_entity_poly.pdbx_seq_one_letter_code
_entity_poly.pdbx_strand_id
1 'polypeptide(L)'
;AHLTAVQRAALGHLPTPSATVLASLHALLGPNNGPKGSNDWVVAGSHTTTGMPLLANDPHLGINYPAIWYEVALRGGGLNEIGYSFPGVPGIIIGHNDHIAWGVTNGMVDDTDLYIEQLSADQRTYRFNGQDVPVETRDETIKVSGAAAVHLTVRVTNHGPIMNAALASLKDVTTPLALQWTALQPSYSFAGFFEIGAATNWDEFQAALRDIDISQNFVYADTAGHIGYHLSGWLPERPAQNALIPVDGTTSANDWTGRVDFAAMPHLFDPASGIILTANNQLAAPDYPHYITDYYDVGFRAKRIEQLLTAQPQLSADDFARIQTDVQAIPATQIAPLLLSGAATQSGQRGASAAQRLLTGWDGTMTRTSAAAAFYEATSGHLVANLVQPLLGKTVYEEWAKNQYAISQFLFLRQSLTQPQAPILADAAARDAAIVTAENQAYDDLKGFFHTTDTSKWQWGQLHQAHFDHPLTAVDLLRRVLPNQAVARPGDASTVNAGGGGGFALGNYDQDEVPSMRQILDVSAWDASRFVTTTGESGLPFAAHNFDLLPLWDAGRYQPMDFTPAAVHAHAEATLTLAP
;
A
#
# COMPACT_ATOMS: atom_id res chain seq x y z
N ALA A 1 22.93 16.52 12.65
CA ALA A 1 23.96 15.94 13.54
C ALA A 1 24.22 14.45 13.27
N HIS A 2 23.28 13.71 12.66
CA HIS A 2 23.34 12.24 12.52
C HIS A 2 23.95 11.72 11.21
N LEU A 3 24.43 12.58 10.31
CA LEU A 3 25.01 12.15 9.03
C LEU A 3 26.51 11.84 9.17
N THR A 4 27.03 10.85 8.45
CA THR A 4 28.46 10.56 8.35
C THR A 4 29.18 11.59 7.48
N ALA A 5 30.53 11.58 7.47
CA ALA A 5 31.31 12.47 6.60
C ALA A 5 31.06 12.18 5.11
N VAL A 6 30.87 10.91 4.73
CA VAL A 6 30.57 10.52 3.35
C VAL A 6 29.16 10.93 2.96
N GLN A 7 28.16 10.72 3.82
CA GLN A 7 26.80 11.19 3.58
C GLN A 7 26.75 12.72 3.42
N ARG A 8 27.52 13.47 4.23
CA ARG A 8 27.68 14.92 4.06
C ARG A 8 28.41 15.30 2.78
N ALA A 9 29.44 14.57 2.37
CA ALA A 9 30.19 14.84 1.15
C ALA A 9 29.35 14.54 -0.10
N ALA A 10 28.62 13.43 -0.11
CA ALA A 10 27.62 13.10 -1.13
C ALA A 10 26.58 14.22 -1.25
N LEU A 11 25.96 14.61 -0.14
CA LEU A 11 25.00 15.73 -0.09
C LEU A 11 25.62 17.10 -0.42
N GLY A 12 26.93 17.27 -0.22
CA GLY A 12 27.66 18.52 -0.46
C GLY A 12 28.26 18.65 -1.87
N HIS A 13 28.45 17.53 -2.59
CA HIS A 13 28.81 17.49 -4.01
C HIS A 13 27.58 17.48 -4.92
N LEU A 14 26.42 17.14 -4.37
CA LEU A 14 25.14 17.52 -4.92
C LEU A 14 25.02 19.06 -4.78
N PRO A 15 24.74 19.81 -5.86
CA PRO A 15 24.67 21.27 -5.79
C PRO A 15 23.69 21.67 -4.68
N THR A 16 24.09 22.62 -3.80
CA THR A 16 23.32 23.22 -2.68
C THR A 16 21.86 22.79 -2.73
N PRO A 17 21.37 21.87 -1.87
CA PRO A 17 20.31 20.91 -2.19
C PRO A 17 19.24 21.58 -3.02
N SER A 18 19.43 21.53 -4.34
CA SER A 18 18.49 22.13 -5.24
C SER A 18 17.27 21.22 -5.16
N ALA A 19 16.09 21.78 -5.38
CA ALA A 19 14.87 21.00 -5.31
C ALA A 19 14.94 19.69 -6.13
N THR A 20 15.71 19.74 -7.21
CA THR A 20 16.05 18.64 -8.10
C THR A 20 16.77 17.49 -7.39
N VAL A 21 17.76 17.73 -6.53
CA VAL A 21 18.54 16.65 -5.89
C VAL A 21 17.73 15.86 -4.87
N LEU A 22 16.94 16.55 -4.05
CA LEU A 22 16.02 15.89 -3.10
C LEU A 22 14.93 15.15 -3.86
N ALA A 23 14.38 15.75 -4.93
CA ALA A 23 13.45 15.07 -5.84
C ALA A 23 14.07 13.83 -6.51
N SER A 24 15.34 13.89 -6.90
CA SER A 24 16.09 12.78 -7.48
C SER A 24 16.28 11.62 -6.51
N LEU A 25 16.71 11.91 -5.27
CA LEU A 25 16.83 10.90 -4.20
C LEU A 25 15.47 10.27 -3.87
N HIS A 26 14.41 11.07 -3.88
CA HIS A 26 13.05 10.63 -3.57
C HIS A 26 12.45 9.75 -4.66
N ALA A 27 12.66 10.10 -5.93
CA ALA A 27 12.17 9.33 -7.07
C ALA A 27 13.02 8.09 -7.39
N LEU A 28 14.21 7.95 -6.77
CA LEU A 28 15.01 6.72 -6.77
C LEU A 28 14.45 5.63 -5.86
N LEU A 29 13.74 6.02 -4.80
CA LEU A 29 12.87 5.11 -4.03
C LEU A 29 11.62 4.68 -4.84
N GLY A 30 11.50 5.16 -6.10
CA GLY A 30 10.37 4.99 -6.99
C GLY A 30 9.28 6.04 -6.75
N PRO A 31 8.48 6.40 -7.77
CA PRO A 31 7.16 6.93 -7.48
C PRO A 31 6.44 5.89 -6.62
N ASN A 32 5.84 6.32 -5.51
CA ASN A 32 5.06 5.43 -4.67
C ASN A 32 3.71 5.11 -5.35
N ASN A 33 3.79 4.40 -6.47
CA ASN A 33 2.69 3.74 -7.17
C ASN A 33 2.61 2.25 -6.76
N GLY A 34 3.35 1.85 -5.72
CA GLY A 34 3.26 0.53 -5.10
C GLY A 34 2.04 0.41 -4.16
N PRO A 35 1.73 -0.82 -3.70
CA PRO A 35 0.64 -1.07 -2.75
C PRO A 35 0.75 -0.14 -1.55
N LYS A 36 -0.18 0.82 -1.38
CA LYS A 36 -0.17 1.70 -0.21
C LYS A 36 -0.99 1.11 0.93
N GLY A 37 -1.40 -0.15 0.86
CA GLY A 37 -1.81 -0.87 2.05
C GLY A 37 -2.39 -2.24 1.76
N SER A 38 -2.80 -2.94 2.78
CA SER A 38 -3.58 -4.17 2.74
C SER A 38 -4.10 -4.40 4.15
N ASN A 39 -5.24 -5.07 4.32
CA ASN A 39 -5.64 -5.58 5.63
C ASN A 39 -5.69 -7.11 5.58
N ASP A 40 -5.29 -7.75 6.68
CA ASP A 40 -5.73 -9.09 7.02
C ASP A 40 -5.94 -9.21 8.52
N TRP A 41 -6.77 -10.19 8.89
CA TRP A 41 -6.88 -10.63 10.27
C TRP A 41 -7.39 -12.05 10.33
N VAL A 42 -7.05 -12.73 11.41
CA VAL A 42 -7.54 -14.05 11.76
C VAL A 42 -7.97 -14.07 13.22
N VAL A 43 -9.13 -14.67 13.47
CA VAL A 43 -9.74 -14.75 14.80
C VAL A 43 -9.99 -16.21 15.14
N ALA A 44 -9.53 -16.63 16.32
CA ALA A 44 -9.68 -17.98 16.85
C ALA A 44 -11.15 -18.33 17.13
N GLY A 45 -11.47 -19.63 17.11
CA GLY A 45 -12.84 -20.13 17.30
C GLY A 45 -13.53 -19.71 18.61
N SER A 46 -12.77 -19.35 19.66
CA SER A 46 -13.32 -18.80 20.91
C SER A 46 -14.03 -17.45 20.74
N HIS A 47 -13.74 -16.74 19.64
CA HIS A 47 -14.27 -15.42 19.31
C HIS A 47 -15.11 -15.41 18.03
N THR A 48 -15.47 -16.59 17.50
CA THR A 48 -16.32 -16.70 16.32
C THR A 48 -17.65 -17.36 16.66
N THR A 49 -18.66 -17.10 15.83
CA THR A 49 -19.98 -17.71 15.95
C THR A 49 -20.02 -19.18 15.51
N THR A 50 -19.02 -19.62 14.74
CA THR A 50 -18.90 -20.99 14.24
C THR A 50 -18.12 -21.90 15.19
N GLY A 51 -17.37 -21.33 16.13
CA GLY A 51 -16.47 -22.08 17.01
C GLY A 51 -15.15 -22.51 16.36
N MET A 52 -14.94 -22.15 15.07
CA MET A 52 -13.69 -22.37 14.33
C MET A 52 -13.13 -21.03 13.83
N PRO A 53 -11.85 -20.98 13.44
CA PRO A 53 -11.26 -19.73 12.97
C PRO A 53 -11.98 -19.10 11.79
N LEU A 54 -11.98 -17.76 11.75
CA LEU A 54 -12.35 -16.96 10.58
C LEU A 54 -11.15 -16.11 10.17
N LEU A 55 -10.89 -16.01 8.87
CA LEU A 55 -9.80 -15.20 8.29
C LEU A 55 -10.35 -14.24 7.24
N ALA A 56 -9.96 -12.97 7.29
CA ALA A 56 -10.24 -11.99 6.24
C ALA A 56 -8.95 -11.45 5.62
N ASN A 57 -9.00 -11.11 4.34
CA ASN A 57 -7.92 -10.41 3.65
C ASN A 57 -8.47 -9.54 2.51
N ASP A 58 -7.91 -8.35 2.35
CA ASP A 58 -8.24 -7.37 1.31
C ASP A 58 -7.02 -6.49 0.98
N PRO A 59 -6.14 -6.92 0.05
CA PRO A 59 -4.98 -6.14 -0.36
C PRO A 59 -5.37 -4.85 -1.08
N HIS A 60 -4.75 -3.72 -0.72
CA HIS A 60 -4.95 -2.43 -1.36
C HIS A 60 -3.88 -2.19 -2.44
N LEU A 61 -4.30 -2.25 -3.70
CA LEU A 61 -3.42 -2.11 -4.86
C LEU A 61 -3.92 -1.00 -5.77
N GLY A 62 -3.05 -0.57 -6.68
CA GLY A 62 -3.43 0.33 -7.77
C GLY A 62 -4.64 -0.18 -8.53
N ILE A 63 -5.45 0.75 -9.05
CA ILE A 63 -6.68 0.40 -9.75
C ILE A 63 -6.35 -0.17 -11.14
N ASN A 64 -6.77 -1.41 -11.40
CA ASN A 64 -6.52 -2.11 -12.66
C ASN A 64 -7.82 -2.51 -13.34
N TYR A 65 -7.86 -2.35 -14.67
CA TYR A 65 -8.82 -3.01 -15.54
C TYR A 65 -8.09 -3.62 -16.76
N PRO A 66 -8.12 -4.94 -16.98
CA PRO A 66 -8.71 -6.01 -16.16
C PRO A 66 -8.22 -6.03 -14.71
N ALA A 67 -8.99 -6.65 -13.81
CA ALA A 67 -8.57 -6.85 -12.42
C ALA A 67 -7.21 -7.56 -12.35
N ILE A 68 -6.40 -7.19 -11.36
CA ILE A 68 -5.06 -7.77 -11.17
C ILE A 68 -5.11 -9.21 -10.66
N TRP A 69 -6.12 -9.53 -9.84
CA TRP A 69 -6.35 -10.86 -9.29
C TRP A 69 -7.21 -11.72 -10.21
N TYR A 70 -6.92 -13.02 -10.21
CA TYR A 70 -7.64 -14.06 -10.93
C TYR A 70 -8.18 -15.09 -9.93
N GLU A 71 -9.50 -15.26 -9.88
CA GLU A 71 -10.15 -16.22 -8.99
C GLU A 71 -10.08 -17.62 -9.61
N VAL A 72 -9.41 -18.56 -8.93
CA VAL A 72 -9.15 -19.88 -9.49
C VAL A 72 -9.16 -20.97 -8.42
N ALA A 73 -9.68 -22.15 -8.80
CA ALA A 73 -9.57 -23.38 -8.04
C ALA A 73 -8.71 -24.39 -8.81
N LEU A 74 -7.74 -25.00 -8.14
CA LEU A 74 -6.82 -25.99 -8.72
C LEU A 74 -7.03 -27.33 -8.02
N ARG A 75 -7.42 -28.35 -8.80
CA ARG A 75 -7.65 -29.72 -8.30
C ARG A 75 -6.92 -30.74 -9.15
N GLY A 76 -6.01 -31.47 -8.52
CA GLY A 76 -5.18 -32.49 -9.18
C GLY A 76 -3.71 -32.34 -8.86
N GLY A 77 -2.91 -33.36 -9.17
CA GLY A 77 -1.46 -33.34 -8.91
C GLY A 77 -1.09 -33.28 -7.42
N GLY A 78 -2.01 -33.62 -6.52
CA GLY A 78 -1.83 -33.49 -5.06
C GLY A 78 -2.39 -32.19 -4.47
N LEU A 79 -2.87 -31.27 -5.30
CA LEU A 79 -3.47 -30.00 -4.88
C LEU A 79 -5.00 -30.08 -4.89
N ASN A 80 -5.61 -29.40 -3.91
CA ASN A 80 -7.02 -29.07 -3.88
C ASN A 80 -7.16 -27.74 -3.14
N GLU A 81 -7.04 -26.65 -3.89
CA GLU A 81 -6.95 -25.29 -3.37
C GLU A 81 -7.83 -24.34 -4.19
N ILE A 82 -8.25 -23.23 -3.57
CA ILE A 82 -9.03 -22.18 -4.20
C ILE A 82 -8.65 -20.82 -3.60
N GLY A 83 -8.69 -19.79 -4.43
CA GLY A 83 -8.47 -18.43 -3.99
C GLY A 83 -8.07 -17.53 -5.16
N TYR A 84 -7.13 -16.63 -4.90
CA TYR A 84 -6.61 -15.68 -5.87
C TYR A 84 -5.21 -16.04 -6.34
N SER A 85 -5.01 -15.90 -7.64
CA SER A 85 -3.72 -15.92 -8.31
C SER A 85 -3.53 -14.66 -9.15
N PHE A 86 -2.41 -14.58 -9.89
CA PHE A 86 -2.20 -13.56 -10.91
C PHE A 86 -2.28 -14.20 -12.30
N PRO A 87 -2.85 -13.53 -13.32
CA PRO A 87 -2.81 -14.02 -14.68
C PRO A 87 -1.37 -14.34 -15.13
N GLY A 88 -1.11 -15.60 -15.46
CA GLY A 88 0.21 -16.09 -15.87
C GLY A 88 1.09 -16.63 -14.73
N VAL A 89 0.64 -16.56 -13.48
CA VAL A 89 1.30 -17.16 -12.31
C VAL A 89 0.53 -18.43 -11.92
N PRO A 90 1.21 -19.58 -11.72
CA PRO A 90 0.55 -20.79 -11.27
C PRO A 90 0.42 -20.83 -9.74
N GLY A 91 -0.53 -21.62 -9.24
CA GLY A 91 -0.81 -21.77 -7.80
C GLY A 91 -1.69 -20.66 -7.23
N ILE A 92 -2.04 -20.80 -5.95
CA ILE A 92 -2.84 -19.82 -5.20
C ILE A 92 -1.91 -18.99 -4.30
N ILE A 93 -2.00 -17.65 -4.43
CA ILE A 93 -1.22 -16.71 -3.61
C ILE A 93 -1.95 -16.43 -2.29
N ILE A 94 -3.27 -16.30 -2.34
CA ILE A 94 -4.14 -15.99 -1.20
C ILE A 94 -5.37 -16.89 -1.30
N GLY A 95 -5.68 -17.67 -0.26
CA GLY A 95 -6.82 -18.58 -0.33
C GLY A 95 -6.78 -19.66 0.75
N HIS A 96 -7.28 -20.84 0.40
CA HIS A 96 -7.25 -22.00 1.27
C HIS A 96 -7.15 -23.31 0.48
N ASN A 97 -6.80 -24.37 1.19
CA ASN A 97 -6.93 -25.75 0.74
C ASN A 97 -7.89 -26.52 1.67
N ASP A 98 -7.86 -27.85 1.67
CA ASP A 98 -8.69 -28.69 2.53
C ASP A 98 -8.46 -28.47 4.04
N HIS A 99 -7.29 -27.95 4.43
CA HIS A 99 -6.77 -28.02 5.79
C HIS A 99 -6.47 -26.67 6.40
N ILE A 100 -5.94 -25.74 5.61
CA ILE A 100 -5.43 -24.44 6.05
C ILE A 100 -5.96 -23.32 5.18
N ALA A 101 -6.06 -22.12 5.77
CA ALA A 101 -6.37 -20.87 5.12
C ALA A 101 -5.25 -19.86 5.36
N TRP A 102 -4.97 -19.02 4.37
CA TRP A 102 -3.96 -17.98 4.47
C TRP A 102 -4.38 -16.68 3.78
N GLY A 103 -3.85 -15.57 4.31
CA GLY A 103 -3.97 -14.23 3.76
C GLY A 103 -2.65 -13.51 3.86
N VAL A 104 -2.48 -12.43 3.09
CA VAL A 104 -1.26 -11.63 3.12
C VAL A 104 -1.49 -10.13 3.17
N THR A 105 -0.59 -9.43 3.86
CA THR A 105 -0.33 -8.01 3.64
C THR A 105 1.14 -7.76 3.35
N ASN A 106 1.47 -6.64 2.70
CA ASN A 106 2.86 -6.25 2.49
C ASN A 106 3.61 -6.12 3.83
N GLY A 107 4.74 -6.82 3.96
CA GLY A 107 5.60 -6.83 5.15
C GLY A 107 6.35 -5.51 5.40
N MET A 108 6.36 -4.61 4.43
CA MET A 108 7.04 -3.31 4.49
C MET A 108 8.54 -3.39 4.76
N VAL A 109 9.15 -4.58 4.60
CA VAL A 109 10.58 -4.80 4.83
C VAL A 109 11.39 -3.87 3.93
N ASP A 110 12.38 -3.24 4.53
CA ASP A 110 13.38 -2.46 3.82
C ASP A 110 14.39 -3.42 3.18
N ASP A 111 14.04 -3.90 1.99
CA ASP A 111 14.76 -4.94 1.23
C ASP A 111 15.59 -4.36 0.06
N THR A 112 15.79 -3.04 0.07
CA THR A 112 16.58 -2.31 -0.93
C THR A 112 17.67 -1.47 -0.28
N ASP A 113 18.77 -1.25 -1.00
CA ASP A 113 19.82 -0.30 -0.62
C ASP A 113 20.35 0.44 -1.84
N LEU A 114 20.82 1.65 -1.58
CA LEU A 114 21.44 2.50 -2.60
C LEU A 114 22.89 2.77 -2.24
N TYR A 115 23.79 2.50 -3.19
CA TYR A 115 25.23 2.69 -3.02
C TYR A 115 25.73 3.79 -3.94
N ILE A 116 26.51 4.70 -3.38
CA ILE A 116 27.19 5.79 -4.09
C ILE A 116 28.49 5.23 -4.64
N GLU A 117 28.53 5.01 -5.94
CA GLU A 117 29.65 4.38 -6.62
C GLU A 117 30.64 5.43 -7.16
N GLN A 118 31.92 5.09 -7.18
CA GLN A 118 32.96 5.92 -7.80
C GLN A 118 33.45 5.27 -9.09
N LEU A 119 32.84 5.67 -10.21
CA LEU A 119 33.24 5.20 -11.54
C LEU A 119 34.51 5.91 -12.03
N SER A 120 35.32 5.22 -12.85
CA SER A 120 36.40 5.81 -13.63
C SER A 120 35.87 6.82 -14.65
N ALA A 121 36.74 7.69 -15.16
CA ALA A 121 36.35 8.70 -16.16
C ALA A 121 35.76 8.09 -17.45
N ASP A 122 36.24 6.89 -17.84
CA ASP A 122 35.70 6.13 -18.97
C ASP A 122 34.56 5.16 -18.57
N GLN A 123 34.19 5.14 -17.29
CA GLN A 123 33.14 4.33 -16.67
C GLN A 123 33.31 2.82 -16.88
N ARG A 124 34.55 2.35 -17.10
CA ARG A 124 34.87 0.93 -17.28
C ARG A 124 35.25 0.23 -15.99
N THR A 125 35.65 0.98 -14.98
CA THR A 125 35.94 0.46 -13.65
C THR A 125 35.24 1.31 -12.58
N TYR A 126 35.13 0.76 -11.38
CA TYR A 126 34.66 1.45 -10.20
C TYR A 126 35.59 1.14 -9.02
N ARG A 127 35.66 2.07 -8.06
CA ARG A 127 36.49 1.92 -6.88
C ARG A 127 35.80 1.02 -5.85
N PHE A 128 36.47 -0.04 -5.40
CA PHE A 128 35.99 -0.88 -4.30
C PHE A 128 37.15 -1.38 -3.45
N ASN A 129 37.09 -1.19 -2.13
CA ASN A 129 38.11 -1.57 -1.15
C ASN A 129 39.55 -1.16 -1.57
N GLY A 130 39.69 0.04 -2.14
CA GLY A 130 40.98 0.57 -2.59
C GLY A 130 41.52 -0.04 -3.88
N GLN A 131 40.72 -0.78 -4.63
CA GLN A 131 41.03 -1.34 -5.96
C GLN A 131 40.07 -0.80 -7.02
N ASP A 132 40.50 -0.86 -8.28
CA ASP A 132 39.63 -0.55 -9.43
C ASP A 132 39.10 -1.86 -9.98
N VAL A 133 37.79 -2.08 -9.84
CA VAL A 133 37.09 -3.30 -10.25
C VAL A 133 36.37 -3.05 -11.58
N PRO A 134 36.40 -3.98 -12.55
CA PRO A 134 35.65 -3.81 -13.80
C PRO A 134 34.14 -3.66 -13.57
N VAL A 135 33.52 -2.74 -14.30
CA VAL A 135 32.06 -2.61 -14.37
C VAL A 135 31.52 -3.60 -15.39
N GLU A 136 30.53 -4.41 -15.02
CA GLU A 136 29.81 -5.22 -16.01
C GLU A 136 28.93 -4.30 -16.86
N THR A 137 28.99 -4.44 -18.18
CA THR A 137 28.24 -3.61 -19.13
C THR A 137 27.39 -4.47 -20.05
N ARG A 138 26.12 -4.09 -20.22
CA ARG A 138 25.17 -4.70 -21.15
C ARG A 138 24.56 -3.63 -22.04
N ASP A 139 24.60 -3.83 -23.35
CA ASP A 139 23.96 -2.92 -24.31
C ASP A 139 22.59 -3.47 -24.71
N GLU A 140 21.54 -2.75 -24.30
CA GLU A 140 20.16 -3.10 -24.54
C GLU A 140 19.55 -2.22 -25.64
N THR A 141 18.65 -2.80 -26.44
CA THR A 141 17.91 -2.08 -27.49
C THR A 141 16.41 -2.24 -27.28
N ILE A 142 15.76 -1.17 -26.84
CA ILE A 142 14.32 -1.12 -26.59
C ILE A 142 13.62 -0.64 -27.87
N LYS A 143 12.81 -1.52 -28.47
CA LYS A 143 12.00 -1.17 -29.65
C LYS A 143 10.75 -0.41 -29.21
N VAL A 144 10.56 0.80 -29.72
CA VAL A 144 9.41 1.66 -29.37
C VAL A 144 8.43 1.71 -30.53
N SER A 145 7.17 1.37 -30.29
CA SER A 145 6.13 1.43 -31.31
C SER A 145 5.96 2.87 -31.81
N GLY A 146 6.02 3.08 -33.13
CA GLY A 146 5.86 4.41 -33.75
C GLY A 146 7.04 5.36 -33.56
N ALA A 147 8.17 4.93 -32.97
CA ALA A 147 9.35 5.76 -32.76
C ALA A 147 10.66 5.01 -33.03
N ALA A 148 11.79 5.72 -32.97
CA ALA A 148 13.11 5.10 -33.06
C ALA A 148 13.39 4.22 -31.83
N ALA A 149 14.18 3.16 -32.02
CA ALA A 149 14.63 2.32 -30.91
C ALA A 149 15.50 3.15 -29.94
N VAL A 150 15.36 2.87 -28.64
CA VAL A 150 16.18 3.47 -27.58
C VAL A 150 17.29 2.49 -27.24
N HIS A 151 18.53 2.96 -27.32
CA HIS A 151 19.70 2.20 -26.88
C HIS A 151 20.04 2.59 -25.43
N LEU A 152 20.15 1.58 -24.57
CA LEU A 152 20.45 1.74 -23.15
C LEU A 152 21.68 0.92 -22.80
N THR A 153 22.71 1.57 -22.26
CA THR A 153 23.87 0.86 -21.70
C THR A 153 23.66 0.67 -20.19
N VAL A 154 23.36 -0.56 -19.79
CA VAL A 154 23.23 -0.97 -18.39
C VAL A 154 24.61 -1.24 -17.82
N ARG A 155 24.91 -0.62 -16.68
CA ARG A 155 26.16 -0.81 -15.93
C ARG A 155 25.85 -1.44 -14.59
N VAL A 156 26.60 -2.46 -14.21
CA VAL A 156 26.37 -3.23 -12.98
C VAL A 156 27.67 -3.31 -12.18
N THR A 157 27.60 -2.96 -10.90
CA THR A 157 28.67 -3.15 -9.89
C THR A 157 28.35 -4.36 -9.02
N ASN A 158 29.19 -4.67 -8.03
CA ASN A 158 28.88 -5.71 -7.03
C ASN A 158 27.62 -5.38 -6.19
N HIS A 159 27.22 -4.10 -6.11
CA HIS A 159 26.00 -3.68 -5.43
C HIS A 159 24.77 -3.65 -6.35
N GLY A 160 24.91 -3.92 -7.65
CA GLY A 160 23.79 -3.99 -8.60
C GLY A 160 23.82 -2.93 -9.72
N PRO A 161 22.72 -2.76 -10.46
CA PRO A 161 22.67 -1.84 -11.59
C PRO A 161 22.74 -0.37 -11.18
N ILE A 162 23.45 0.44 -11.98
CA ILE A 162 23.49 1.89 -11.86
C ILE A 162 22.18 2.49 -12.40
N MET A 163 21.43 3.19 -11.55
CA MET A 163 20.05 3.62 -11.81
C MET A 163 19.92 4.97 -12.52
N ASN A 164 20.99 5.77 -12.57
CA ASN A 164 20.93 7.17 -13.04
C ASN A 164 20.31 7.34 -14.43
N ALA A 165 20.62 6.43 -15.36
CA ALA A 165 20.09 6.47 -16.72
C ALA A 165 18.67 5.88 -16.85
N ALA A 166 18.27 5.03 -15.89
CA ALA A 166 16.98 4.34 -15.91
C ALA A 166 15.85 5.21 -15.35
N LEU A 167 16.17 6.17 -14.47
CA LEU A 167 15.17 6.99 -13.79
C LEU A 167 15.23 8.45 -14.28
N ALA A 168 14.12 8.93 -14.83
CA ALA A 168 14.02 10.28 -15.37
C ALA A 168 14.37 11.38 -14.35
N SER A 169 14.09 11.12 -13.07
CA SER A 169 14.42 11.99 -11.95
C SER A 169 15.91 12.06 -11.64
N LEU A 170 16.70 11.05 -12.02
CA LEU A 170 18.14 10.97 -11.79
C LEU A 170 18.97 11.46 -12.97
N LYS A 171 18.35 11.82 -14.09
CA LYS A 171 19.06 12.20 -15.33
C LYS A 171 20.08 13.33 -15.11
N ASP A 172 19.82 14.23 -14.16
CA ASP A 172 20.66 15.38 -13.84
C ASP A 172 21.60 15.12 -12.65
N VAL A 173 21.50 13.94 -12.02
CA VAL A 173 22.42 13.49 -10.96
C VAL A 173 23.60 12.79 -11.59
N THR A 174 24.78 13.42 -11.47
CA THR A 174 26.03 12.88 -12.02
C THR A 174 26.70 11.85 -11.13
N THR A 175 26.36 11.83 -9.84
CA THR A 175 26.83 10.84 -8.87
C THR A 175 26.24 9.46 -9.21
N PRO A 176 27.07 8.44 -9.53
CA PRO A 176 26.59 7.10 -9.84
C PRO A 176 25.93 6.43 -8.62
N LEU A 177 24.71 5.91 -8.79
CA LEU A 177 23.93 5.26 -7.74
C LEU A 177 23.59 3.83 -8.16
N ALA A 178 24.13 2.83 -7.47
CA ALA A 178 23.78 1.42 -7.64
C ALA A 178 22.62 1.03 -6.73
N LEU A 179 21.70 0.19 -7.24
CA LEU A 179 20.60 -0.40 -6.47
C LEU A 179 20.89 -1.85 -6.13
N GLN A 180 21.02 -2.14 -4.84
CA GLN A 180 20.98 -3.50 -4.33
C GLN A 180 19.55 -3.82 -3.88
N TRP A 181 18.97 -4.89 -4.41
CA TRP A 181 17.60 -5.30 -4.09
C TRP A 181 17.51 -6.81 -3.99
N THR A 182 16.84 -7.32 -2.96
CA THR A 182 16.55 -8.75 -2.77
C THR A 182 15.86 -9.37 -3.98
N ALA A 183 14.99 -8.64 -4.69
CA ALA A 183 14.32 -9.15 -5.89
C ALA A 183 15.28 -9.43 -7.07
N LEU A 184 16.50 -8.89 -7.04
CA LEU A 184 17.54 -9.17 -8.03
C LEU A 184 18.36 -10.42 -7.69
N GLN A 185 18.05 -11.08 -6.58
CA GLN A 185 18.71 -12.29 -6.15
C GLN A 185 17.93 -13.52 -6.64
N PRO A 186 18.60 -14.63 -7.00
CA PRO A 186 17.91 -15.86 -7.35
C PRO A 186 17.06 -16.36 -6.17
N SER A 187 15.78 -16.66 -6.42
CA SER A 187 14.87 -17.25 -5.42
C SER A 187 14.07 -18.42 -5.98
N TYR A 188 13.50 -19.22 -5.08
CA TYR A 188 12.58 -20.32 -5.39
C TYR A 188 11.16 -20.04 -4.88
N SER A 189 10.78 -18.76 -4.75
CA SER A 189 9.52 -18.34 -4.10
C SER A 189 8.26 -19.06 -4.60
N PHE A 190 8.19 -19.43 -5.89
CA PHE A 190 7.05 -20.18 -6.41
C PHE A 190 6.93 -21.61 -5.87
N ALA A 191 8.05 -22.26 -5.51
CA ALA A 191 7.99 -23.57 -4.85
C ALA A 191 7.26 -23.45 -3.50
N GLY A 192 7.59 -22.42 -2.70
CA GLY A 192 6.93 -22.14 -1.44
C GLY A 192 5.41 -21.98 -1.57
N PHE A 193 4.91 -21.27 -2.60
CA PHE A 193 3.46 -21.16 -2.83
C PHE A 193 2.78 -22.50 -3.15
N PHE A 194 3.41 -23.38 -3.93
CA PHE A 194 2.89 -24.73 -4.16
C PHE A 194 2.92 -25.59 -2.89
N GLU A 195 3.95 -25.42 -2.07
CA GLU A 195 4.08 -26.11 -0.79
C GLU A 195 3.04 -25.64 0.23
N ILE A 196 2.69 -24.34 0.25
CA ILE A 196 1.53 -23.84 1.01
C ILE A 196 0.25 -24.54 0.52
N GLY A 197 0.03 -24.62 -0.80
CA GLY A 197 -1.12 -25.30 -1.38
C GLY A 197 -1.26 -26.77 -0.95
N ALA A 198 -0.15 -27.43 -0.61
CA ALA A 198 -0.11 -28.80 -0.12
C ALA A 198 -0.04 -28.94 1.42
N ALA A 199 0.21 -27.85 2.14
CA ALA A 199 0.41 -27.88 3.58
C ALA A 199 -0.89 -28.20 4.33
N THR A 200 -0.75 -28.98 5.41
CA THR A 200 -1.88 -29.49 6.20
C THR A 200 -1.93 -28.94 7.62
N ASN A 201 -0.88 -28.24 8.04
CA ASN A 201 -0.70 -27.73 9.40
C ASN A 201 0.34 -26.59 9.45
N TRP A 202 0.51 -26.01 10.63
CA TRP A 202 1.37 -24.86 10.87
C TRP A 202 2.85 -25.13 10.58
N ASP A 203 3.35 -26.32 10.90
CA ASP A 203 4.76 -26.66 10.70
C ASP A 203 5.08 -26.80 9.20
N GLU A 204 4.18 -27.42 8.44
CA GLU A 204 4.28 -27.50 6.98
C GLU A 204 4.14 -26.12 6.33
N PHE A 205 3.23 -25.28 6.82
CA PHE A 205 3.08 -23.91 6.36
C PHE A 205 4.35 -23.08 6.59
N GLN A 206 4.94 -23.13 7.78
CA GLN A 206 6.22 -22.47 8.06
C GLN A 206 7.36 -23.01 7.23
N ALA A 207 7.40 -24.32 6.95
CA ALA A 207 8.40 -24.91 6.08
C ALA A 207 8.31 -24.33 4.66
N ALA A 208 7.10 -24.20 4.12
CA ALA A 208 6.84 -23.60 2.81
C ALA A 208 7.22 -22.11 2.75
N LEU A 209 6.93 -21.35 3.82
CA LEU A 209 7.27 -19.93 3.90
C LEU A 209 8.78 -19.64 3.87
N ARG A 210 9.63 -20.60 4.24
CA ARG A 210 11.10 -20.43 4.18
C ARG A 210 11.62 -20.21 2.77
N ASP A 211 10.91 -20.71 1.78
CA ASP A 211 11.30 -20.61 0.37
C ASP A 211 10.74 -19.36 -0.30
N ILE A 212 9.85 -18.61 0.39
CA ILE A 212 9.28 -17.36 -0.09
C ILE A 212 10.16 -16.18 0.32
N ASP A 213 11.01 -15.75 -0.61
CA ASP A 213 11.93 -14.61 -0.41
C ASP A 213 11.25 -13.24 -0.60
N ILE A 214 9.96 -13.22 -0.98
CA ILE A 214 9.14 -12.00 -1.06
C ILE A 214 8.64 -11.64 0.34
N SER A 215 8.81 -10.38 0.75
CA SER A 215 8.31 -9.91 2.04
C SER A 215 6.79 -9.78 2.07
N GLN A 216 6.14 -10.64 2.85
CA GLN A 216 4.71 -10.57 3.15
C GLN A 216 4.47 -10.97 4.60
N ASN A 217 3.56 -10.27 5.25
CA ASN A 217 2.90 -10.74 6.46
C ASN A 217 1.95 -11.85 6.05
N PHE A 218 2.17 -13.08 6.48
CA PHE A 218 1.20 -14.15 6.30
C PHE A 218 0.39 -14.33 7.58
N VAL A 219 -0.94 -14.32 7.47
CA VAL A 219 -1.83 -14.85 8.51
C VAL A 219 -2.31 -16.26 8.13
N TYR A 220 -2.55 -17.09 9.14
CA TYR A 220 -2.83 -18.52 9.00
C TYR A 220 -4.01 -18.93 9.88
N ALA A 221 -4.81 -19.87 9.39
CA ALA A 221 -5.79 -20.61 10.18
C ALA A 221 -5.88 -22.08 9.73
N ASP A 222 -6.26 -22.99 10.62
CA ASP A 222 -6.47 -24.39 10.25
C ASP A 222 -7.68 -25.09 10.88
N THR A 223 -7.99 -26.24 10.30
CA THR A 223 -9.09 -27.13 10.72
C THR A 223 -8.89 -27.77 12.09
N ALA A 224 -7.71 -27.66 12.72
CA ALA A 224 -7.49 -28.02 14.12
C ALA A 224 -7.83 -26.86 15.09
N GLY A 225 -8.13 -25.68 14.56
CA GLY A 225 -8.56 -24.51 15.31
C GLY A 225 -7.43 -23.53 15.63
N HIS A 226 -6.23 -23.74 15.08
CA HIS A 226 -5.08 -22.89 15.32
C HIS A 226 -5.11 -21.64 14.44
N ILE A 227 -4.48 -20.57 14.94
CA ILE A 227 -4.25 -19.33 14.20
C ILE A 227 -2.78 -18.92 14.30
N GLY A 228 -2.24 -18.33 13.25
CA GLY A 228 -0.83 -17.97 13.20
C GLY A 228 -0.53 -16.73 12.36
N TYR A 229 0.68 -16.21 12.55
CA TYR A 229 1.29 -15.18 11.74
C TYR A 229 2.78 -15.45 11.57
N HIS A 230 3.31 -15.21 10.38
CA HIS A 230 4.75 -15.23 10.12
C HIS A 230 5.11 -14.22 9.02
N LEU A 231 6.16 -13.44 9.24
CA LEU A 231 6.75 -12.61 8.18
C LEU A 231 7.60 -13.49 7.26
N SER A 232 7.25 -13.57 5.99
CA SER A 232 8.11 -14.16 4.95
C SER A 232 9.12 -13.14 4.43
N GLY A 233 10.02 -13.61 3.58
CA GLY A 233 10.88 -12.75 2.79
C GLY A 233 12.34 -12.74 3.23
N TRP A 234 13.16 -12.12 2.39
CA TRP A 234 14.57 -11.91 2.67
C TRP A 234 14.77 -10.58 3.40
N LEU A 235 15.07 -10.63 4.70
CA LEU A 235 15.48 -9.47 5.48
C LEU A 235 17.01 -9.33 5.53
N PRO A 236 17.63 -8.33 4.86
CA PRO A 236 19.08 -8.20 4.81
C PRO A 236 19.70 -7.83 6.16
N GLU A 237 20.81 -8.48 6.52
CA GLU A 237 21.66 -8.00 7.63
C GLU A 237 22.69 -7.01 7.09
N ARG A 238 22.66 -5.78 7.61
CA ARG A 238 23.46 -4.65 7.13
C ARG A 238 23.68 -3.59 8.21
N PRO A 239 24.65 -2.68 8.04
CA PRO A 239 24.86 -1.56 8.96
C PRO A 239 23.66 -0.60 9.02
N ALA A 240 23.41 -0.02 10.20
CA ALA A 240 22.26 0.88 10.42
C ALA A 240 22.24 2.14 9.54
N GLN A 241 23.37 2.55 8.97
CA GLN A 241 23.45 3.72 8.10
C GLN A 241 22.81 3.54 6.72
N ASN A 242 22.53 2.29 6.34
CA ASN A 242 21.88 1.90 5.09
C ASN A 242 20.38 2.25 5.10
N ALA A 243 19.74 2.27 6.27
CA ALA A 243 18.28 2.38 6.44
C ALA A 243 17.60 3.64 5.86
N LEU A 244 18.33 4.72 5.58
CA LEU A 244 17.71 6.04 5.39
C LEU A 244 18.17 6.81 4.15
N ILE A 245 19.45 6.68 3.77
CA ILE A 245 20.03 7.41 2.65
C ILE A 245 21.12 6.57 1.97
N PRO A 246 21.47 6.88 0.70
CA PRO A 246 22.52 6.16 0.00
C PRO A 246 23.85 6.14 0.78
N VAL A 247 24.52 4.99 0.76
CA VAL A 247 25.76 4.72 1.48
C VAL A 247 26.97 4.65 0.56
N ASP A 248 28.18 4.65 1.11
CA ASP A 248 29.43 4.61 0.32
C ASP A 248 29.60 3.24 -0.35
N GLY A 249 29.57 3.19 -1.69
CA GLY A 249 29.82 1.98 -2.47
C GLY A 249 31.30 1.63 -2.62
N THR A 250 32.23 2.48 -2.18
CA THR A 250 33.67 2.24 -2.37
C THR A 250 34.29 1.29 -1.34
N THR A 251 33.49 0.83 -0.36
CA THR A 251 33.96 0.05 0.79
C THR A 251 32.96 -1.03 1.16
N SER A 252 33.49 -2.23 1.45
CA SER A 252 32.68 -3.35 1.96
C SER A 252 32.08 -3.13 3.36
N ALA A 253 32.42 -2.03 4.02
CA ALA A 253 31.89 -1.70 5.34
C ALA A 253 30.37 -1.42 5.34
N ASN A 254 29.76 -1.24 4.17
CA ASN A 254 28.32 -1.01 3.99
C ASN A 254 27.57 -2.21 3.39
N ASP A 255 28.28 -3.27 3.01
CA ASP A 255 27.71 -4.41 2.30
C ASP A 255 26.73 -5.17 3.20
N TRP A 256 25.78 -5.85 2.56
CA TRP A 256 24.96 -6.85 3.23
C TRP A 256 25.85 -8.02 3.70
N THR A 257 25.79 -8.35 4.98
CA THR A 257 26.59 -9.43 5.59
C THR A 257 25.87 -10.77 5.59
N GLY A 258 24.58 -10.79 5.25
CA GLY A 258 23.74 -11.98 5.25
C GLY A 258 22.26 -11.63 5.24
N ARG A 259 21.47 -12.55 5.79
CA ARG A 259 20.04 -12.37 6.00
C ARG A 259 19.64 -12.90 7.36
N VAL A 260 18.63 -12.29 7.95
CA VAL A 260 18.08 -12.75 9.23
C VAL A 260 17.58 -14.18 9.07
N ASP A 261 17.89 -15.04 10.05
CA ASP A 261 17.41 -16.43 10.05
C ASP A 261 15.88 -16.45 10.10
N PHE A 262 15.26 -17.33 9.32
CA PHE A 262 13.81 -17.45 9.25
C PHE A 262 13.18 -17.66 10.63
N ALA A 263 13.83 -18.46 11.49
CA ALA A 263 13.35 -18.70 12.86
C ALA A 263 13.40 -17.45 13.76
N ALA A 264 14.19 -16.44 13.39
CA ALA A 264 14.27 -15.17 14.10
C ALA A 264 13.28 -14.12 13.56
N MET A 265 12.69 -14.34 12.38
CA MET A 265 11.70 -13.43 11.79
C MET A 265 10.46 -13.30 12.69
N PRO A 266 9.76 -12.15 12.67
CA PRO A 266 8.54 -11.95 13.44
C PRO A 266 7.50 -13.03 13.13
N HIS A 267 7.02 -13.70 14.17
CA HIS A 267 5.99 -14.72 14.07
C HIS A 267 5.18 -14.80 15.37
N LEU A 268 3.98 -15.37 15.27
CA LEU A 268 3.05 -15.54 16.37
C LEU A 268 2.19 -16.79 16.10
N PHE A 269 1.93 -17.60 17.12
CA PHE A 269 1.10 -18.79 17.00
C PHE A 269 0.22 -18.92 18.25
N ASP A 270 -1.09 -19.08 18.05
CA ASP A 270 -2.12 -19.17 19.10
C ASP A 270 -1.96 -18.15 20.24
N PRO A 271 -1.98 -16.83 19.96
CA PRO A 271 -1.89 -15.84 21.00
C PRO A 271 -3.09 -15.92 21.94
N ALA A 272 -2.88 -15.62 23.24
CA ALA A 272 -3.94 -15.63 24.24
C ALA A 272 -5.09 -14.64 23.96
N SER A 273 -4.87 -13.63 23.12
CA SER A 273 -5.91 -12.72 22.62
C SER A 273 -6.91 -13.40 21.70
N GLY A 274 -6.54 -14.52 21.06
CA GLY A 274 -7.32 -15.19 20.02
C GLY A 274 -7.51 -14.35 18.76
N ILE A 275 -6.73 -13.28 18.57
CA ILE A 275 -6.83 -12.34 17.45
C ILE A 275 -5.43 -12.00 16.96
N ILE A 276 -5.24 -12.09 15.65
CA ILE A 276 -4.05 -11.62 14.92
C ILE A 276 -4.55 -10.72 13.79
N LEU A 277 -3.89 -9.58 13.57
CA LEU A 277 -4.20 -8.67 12.47
C LEU A 277 -2.93 -8.02 11.95
N THR A 278 -2.89 -7.76 10.65
CA THR A 278 -1.87 -6.92 10.05
C THR A 278 -2.51 -5.92 9.09
N ALA A 279 -2.03 -4.68 9.13
CA ALA A 279 -2.48 -3.62 8.23
C ALA A 279 -1.29 -2.77 7.78
N ASN A 280 -0.17 -3.43 7.44
CA ASN A 280 1.14 -2.82 7.13
C ASN A 280 1.72 -1.98 8.27
N ASN A 281 1.15 -2.10 9.47
CA ASN A 281 1.61 -1.41 10.66
C ASN A 281 2.96 -1.96 11.12
N GLN A 282 3.58 -1.26 12.07
CA GLN A 282 4.77 -1.75 12.75
C GLN A 282 4.55 -3.19 13.25
N LEU A 283 5.41 -4.11 12.81
CA LEU A 283 5.26 -5.55 13.02
C LEU A 283 5.86 -6.03 14.34
N ALA A 284 7.01 -5.46 14.71
CA ALA A 284 7.78 -5.89 15.86
C ALA A 284 7.90 -4.77 16.90
N ALA A 285 8.06 -5.18 18.15
CA ALA A 285 8.30 -4.26 19.25
C ALA A 285 9.61 -3.46 19.04
N PRO A 286 9.74 -2.26 19.62
CA PRO A 286 10.94 -1.41 19.44
C PRO A 286 12.27 -2.05 19.88
N ASP A 287 12.23 -3.11 20.68
CA ASP A 287 13.39 -3.86 21.17
C ASP A 287 13.71 -5.12 20.34
N TYR A 288 13.00 -5.35 19.23
CA TYR A 288 13.30 -6.42 18.29
C TYR A 288 14.72 -6.24 17.71
N PRO A 289 15.58 -7.29 17.73
CA PRO A 289 17.02 -7.13 17.53
C PRO A 289 17.44 -6.87 16.08
N HIS A 290 16.56 -7.12 15.10
CA HIS A 290 16.87 -6.92 13.69
C HIS A 290 16.12 -5.71 13.14
N TYR A 291 16.80 -4.88 12.36
CA TYR A 291 16.14 -3.79 11.63
C TYR A 291 15.23 -4.38 10.56
N ILE A 292 13.94 -4.01 10.56
CA ILE A 292 12.96 -4.42 9.55
C ILE A 292 12.77 -3.30 8.53
N THR A 293 12.35 -2.13 9.01
CA THR A 293 12.02 -0.96 8.19
C THR A 293 11.73 0.25 9.10
N ASP A 294 12.03 1.45 8.60
CA ASP A 294 11.52 2.72 9.14
C ASP A 294 10.29 3.24 8.35
N TYR A 295 9.83 2.46 7.37
CA TYR A 295 8.74 2.82 6.46
C TYR A 295 7.56 1.86 6.60
N TYR A 296 6.54 2.24 7.36
CA TYR A 296 5.34 1.42 7.61
C TYR A 296 4.08 2.29 7.81
N ASP A 297 2.89 1.68 7.75
CA ASP A 297 1.65 2.37 8.11
C ASP A 297 1.65 2.73 9.60
N VAL A 298 1.33 3.97 9.94
CA VAL A 298 1.36 4.46 11.33
C VAL A 298 0.34 3.76 12.26
N GLY A 299 -0.56 2.94 11.71
CA GLY A 299 -1.39 2.00 12.45
C GLY A 299 -2.84 2.46 12.67
N PHE A 300 -3.35 3.43 11.92
CA PHE A 300 -4.75 3.87 12.07
C PHE A 300 -5.74 2.77 11.67
N ARG A 301 -5.49 2.09 10.54
CA ARG A 301 -6.31 0.95 10.11
C ARG A 301 -6.24 -0.21 11.09
N ALA A 302 -5.03 -0.62 11.48
CA ALA A 302 -4.80 -1.67 12.48
C ALA A 302 -5.59 -1.40 13.77
N LYS A 303 -5.49 -0.18 14.30
CA LYS A 303 -6.21 0.22 15.51
C LYS A 303 -7.74 0.22 15.31
N ARG A 304 -8.22 0.62 14.14
CA ARG A 304 -9.67 0.60 13.85
C ARG A 304 -10.20 -0.83 13.74
N ILE A 305 -9.46 -1.71 13.07
CA ILE A 305 -9.77 -3.14 12.98
C ILE A 305 -9.80 -3.76 14.38
N GLU A 306 -8.78 -3.52 15.21
CA GLU A 306 -8.72 -3.99 16.60
C GLU A 306 -9.95 -3.54 17.41
N GLN A 307 -10.34 -2.26 17.30
CA GLN A 307 -11.53 -1.73 17.97
C GLN A 307 -12.80 -2.47 17.55
N LEU A 308 -12.94 -2.81 16.27
CA LEU A 308 -14.13 -3.47 15.75
C LEU A 308 -14.16 -4.96 16.11
N LEU A 309 -13.02 -5.64 16.05
CA LEU A 309 -12.89 -7.05 16.41
C LEU A 309 -13.14 -7.27 17.91
N THR A 310 -12.72 -6.32 18.76
CA THR A 310 -12.86 -6.43 20.22
C THR A 310 -14.17 -5.84 20.76
N ALA A 311 -14.98 -5.19 19.91
CA ALA A 311 -16.26 -4.59 20.32
C ALA A 311 -17.35 -5.62 20.66
N GLN A 312 -17.22 -6.86 20.19
CA GLN A 312 -18.19 -7.94 20.42
C GLN A 312 -17.46 -9.23 20.80
N PRO A 313 -18.07 -10.08 21.65
CA PRO A 313 -17.41 -11.29 22.14
C PRO A 313 -17.29 -12.40 21.08
N GLN A 314 -18.22 -12.45 20.11
CA GLN A 314 -18.24 -13.40 19.02
C GLN A 314 -18.50 -12.67 17.70
N LEU A 315 -17.78 -13.09 16.65
CA LEU A 315 -17.82 -12.52 15.30
C LEU A 315 -18.33 -13.55 14.30
N SER A 316 -19.13 -13.09 13.35
CA SER A 316 -19.59 -13.85 12.18
C SER A 316 -18.86 -13.41 10.91
N ALA A 317 -18.99 -14.18 9.83
CA ALA A 317 -18.52 -13.76 8.51
C ALA A 317 -19.15 -12.43 8.06
N ASP A 318 -20.40 -12.15 8.44
CA ASP A 318 -21.05 -10.87 8.14
C ASP A 318 -20.42 -9.71 8.93
N ASP A 319 -19.92 -9.95 10.15
CA ASP A 319 -19.17 -8.95 10.89
C ASP A 319 -17.84 -8.62 10.20
N PHE A 320 -17.14 -9.62 9.66
CA PHE A 320 -15.91 -9.42 8.90
C PHE A 320 -16.16 -8.56 7.66
N ALA A 321 -17.25 -8.82 6.93
CA ALA A 321 -17.66 -8.00 5.77
C ALA A 321 -17.94 -6.54 6.17
N ARG A 322 -18.57 -6.31 7.33
CA ARG A 322 -18.80 -4.95 7.86
C ARG A 322 -17.50 -4.26 8.25
N ILE A 323 -16.51 -5.00 8.76
CA ILE A 323 -15.18 -4.46 9.12
C ILE A 323 -14.40 -4.06 7.86
N GLN A 324 -14.33 -4.93 6.84
CA GLN A 324 -13.67 -4.63 5.55
C GLN A 324 -14.28 -3.42 4.83
N THR A 325 -15.49 -3.01 5.20
CA THR A 325 -16.22 -1.88 4.62
C THR A 325 -16.33 -0.67 5.55
N ASP A 326 -15.66 -0.69 6.71
CA ASP A 326 -15.65 0.41 7.66
C ASP A 326 -14.89 1.63 7.11
N VAL A 327 -15.50 2.81 7.28
CA VAL A 327 -15.00 4.08 6.73
C VAL A 327 -14.89 5.15 7.82
N GLN A 328 -14.74 4.78 9.09
CA GLN A 328 -14.44 5.74 10.15
C GLN A 328 -12.93 6.00 10.22
N ALA A 329 -12.52 7.22 9.90
CA ALA A 329 -11.12 7.61 9.93
C ALA A 329 -10.71 8.06 11.35
N ILE A 330 -9.83 7.29 12.00
CA ILE A 330 -9.25 7.68 13.30
C ILE A 330 -8.62 9.08 13.24
N PRO A 331 -7.83 9.45 12.21
CA PRO A 331 -7.28 10.80 12.11
C PRO A 331 -8.35 11.89 12.09
N ALA A 332 -9.46 11.67 11.38
CA ALA A 332 -10.54 12.64 11.30
C ALA A 332 -11.16 12.93 12.67
N THR A 333 -11.35 11.90 13.51
CA THR A 333 -11.84 12.07 14.89
C THR A 333 -10.90 12.92 15.76
N GLN A 334 -9.61 12.98 15.42
CA GLN A 334 -8.58 13.68 16.18
C GLN A 334 -8.30 15.08 15.64
N ILE A 335 -8.40 15.28 14.33
CA ILE A 335 -8.05 16.52 13.64
C ILE A 335 -9.27 17.44 13.48
N ALA A 336 -10.46 16.92 13.18
CA ALA A 336 -11.65 17.76 13.01
C ALA A 336 -11.96 18.67 14.22
N PRO A 337 -11.80 18.21 15.49
CA PRO A 337 -11.94 19.10 16.65
C PRO A 337 -10.90 20.23 16.69
N LEU A 338 -9.68 20.00 16.19
CA LEU A 338 -8.62 21.01 16.12
C LEU A 338 -8.95 22.07 15.05
N LEU A 339 -9.48 21.63 13.89
CA LEU A 339 -9.96 22.54 12.84
C LEU A 339 -11.08 23.44 13.39
N LEU A 340 -12.08 22.86 14.07
CA LEU A 340 -13.15 23.60 14.74
C LEU A 340 -12.62 24.62 15.77
N SER A 341 -11.61 24.26 16.54
CA SER A 341 -10.98 25.18 17.50
C SER A 341 -10.36 26.38 16.80
N GLY A 342 -9.68 26.19 15.65
CA GLY A 342 -9.14 27.29 14.85
C GLY A 342 -10.25 28.18 14.30
N ALA A 343 -11.28 27.59 13.69
CA ALA A 343 -12.45 28.28 13.15
C ALA A 343 -13.16 29.18 14.18
N ALA A 344 -13.23 28.76 15.45
CA ALA A 344 -13.87 29.53 16.52
C ALA A 344 -13.17 30.88 16.80
N THR A 345 -11.89 31.02 16.48
CA THR A 345 -11.13 32.26 16.72
C THR A 345 -11.41 33.36 15.70
N GLN A 346 -11.95 33.01 14.53
CA GLN A 346 -12.21 33.95 13.43
C GLN A 346 -13.62 33.75 12.86
N SER A 347 -14.62 33.78 13.76
CA SER A 347 -16.03 33.64 13.40
C SER A 347 -16.45 34.65 12.31
N GLY A 348 -17.20 34.19 11.31
CA GLY A 348 -17.69 35.02 10.21
C GLY A 348 -16.89 34.90 8.91
N GLN A 349 -15.72 34.26 8.92
CA GLN A 349 -15.07 33.84 7.68
C GLN A 349 -15.78 32.65 7.04
N ARG A 350 -15.72 32.55 5.70
CA ARG A 350 -16.46 31.52 4.94
C ARG A 350 -16.01 30.11 5.29
N GLY A 351 -14.70 29.87 5.38
CA GLY A 351 -14.12 28.60 5.79
C GLY A 351 -14.51 28.23 7.22
N ALA A 352 -14.27 29.14 8.18
CA ALA A 352 -14.65 28.94 9.58
C ALA A 352 -16.14 28.65 9.78
N SER A 353 -17.01 29.32 9.03
CA SER A 353 -18.46 29.08 9.08
C SER A 353 -18.84 27.72 8.48
N ALA A 354 -18.14 27.25 7.45
CA ALA A 354 -18.32 25.92 6.89
C ALA A 354 -17.82 24.84 7.84
N ALA A 355 -16.65 25.03 8.46
CA ALA A 355 -16.11 24.14 9.49
C ALA A 355 -17.11 23.96 10.63
N GLN A 356 -17.64 25.06 11.19
CA GLN A 356 -18.66 25.00 12.24
C GLN A 356 -19.91 24.21 11.81
N ARG A 357 -20.41 24.43 10.58
CA ARG A 357 -21.61 23.72 10.07
C ARG A 357 -21.36 22.23 9.81
N LEU A 358 -20.21 21.88 9.24
CA LEU A 358 -19.95 20.55 8.69
C LEU A 358 -19.25 19.63 9.70
N LEU A 359 -18.30 20.14 10.48
CA LEU A 359 -17.45 19.32 11.34
C LEU A 359 -18.00 19.19 12.77
N THR A 360 -18.95 20.05 13.18
CA THR A 360 -19.54 19.98 14.53
C THR A 360 -20.34 18.70 14.69
N GLY A 361 -19.92 17.84 15.62
CA GLY A 361 -20.56 16.55 15.87
C GLY A 361 -20.28 15.49 14.79
N TRP A 362 -19.43 15.78 13.80
CA TRP A 362 -19.00 14.78 12.84
C TRP A 362 -18.06 13.77 13.53
N ASP A 363 -18.31 12.49 13.29
CA ASP A 363 -17.64 11.36 13.94
C ASP A 363 -16.48 10.78 13.13
N GLY A 364 -16.04 11.48 12.08
CA GLY A 364 -14.97 11.02 11.20
C GLY A 364 -15.40 9.97 10.17
N THR A 365 -16.70 9.70 9.99
CA THR A 365 -17.16 8.72 9.00
C THR A 365 -17.13 9.29 7.57
N MET A 366 -16.33 8.67 6.70
CA MET A 366 -16.03 9.06 5.32
C MET A 366 -17.03 8.48 4.30
N THR A 367 -18.33 8.67 4.52
CA THR A 367 -19.36 8.16 3.59
C THR A 367 -19.37 8.93 2.27
N ARG A 368 -19.88 8.32 1.18
CA ARG A 368 -19.98 8.93 -0.16
C ARG A 368 -20.71 10.28 -0.14
N THR A 369 -21.72 10.42 0.69
CA THR A 369 -22.56 11.62 0.79
C THR A 369 -22.06 12.62 1.83
N SER A 370 -20.93 12.36 2.50
CA SER A 370 -20.44 13.19 3.59
C SER A 370 -19.80 14.48 3.09
N ALA A 371 -20.47 15.61 3.34
CA ALA A 371 -19.90 16.94 3.13
C ALA A 371 -18.82 17.30 4.15
N ALA A 372 -18.92 16.74 5.36
CA ALA A 372 -17.90 16.88 6.38
C ALA A 372 -16.58 16.23 5.92
N ALA A 373 -16.64 15.02 5.36
CA ALA A 373 -15.49 14.32 4.80
C ALA A 373 -14.80 15.11 3.69
N ALA A 374 -15.58 15.59 2.70
CA ALA A 374 -15.06 16.41 1.61
C ALA A 374 -14.34 17.67 2.11
N PHE A 375 -14.94 18.37 3.07
CA PHE A 375 -14.35 19.58 3.64
C PHE A 375 -13.12 19.28 4.50
N TYR A 376 -13.15 18.21 5.29
CA TYR A 376 -12.04 17.76 6.12
C TYR A 376 -10.80 17.40 5.28
N GLU A 377 -10.99 16.60 4.22
CA GLU A 377 -9.92 16.19 3.31
C GLU A 377 -9.29 17.40 2.61
N ALA A 378 -10.13 18.25 1.99
CA ALA A 378 -9.67 19.45 1.31
C ALA A 378 -8.91 20.40 2.28
N THR A 379 -9.42 20.58 3.49
CA THR A 379 -8.77 21.43 4.50
C THR A 379 -7.44 20.85 4.95
N SER A 380 -7.37 19.54 5.19
CA SER A 380 -6.15 18.84 5.61
C SER A 380 -5.06 18.94 4.54
N GLY A 381 -5.43 18.76 3.27
CA GLY A 381 -4.55 18.95 2.12
C GLY A 381 -3.92 20.34 2.07
N HIS A 382 -4.77 21.38 2.07
CA HIS A 382 -4.31 22.77 2.07
C HIS A 382 -3.46 23.10 3.29
N LEU A 383 -3.80 22.56 4.46
CA LEU A 383 -3.05 22.82 5.67
C LEU A 383 -1.64 22.22 5.60
N VAL A 384 -1.47 20.99 5.12
CA VAL A 384 -0.13 20.43 4.89
C VAL A 384 0.63 21.26 3.87
N ALA A 385 0.00 21.62 2.76
CA ALA A 385 0.64 22.41 1.71
C ALA A 385 1.16 23.76 2.25
N ASN A 386 0.30 24.50 2.96
CA ASN A 386 0.63 25.79 3.55
C ASN A 386 1.75 25.71 4.59
N LEU A 387 1.86 24.60 5.31
CA LEU A 387 2.91 24.39 6.31
C LEU A 387 4.23 23.96 5.67
N VAL A 388 4.20 22.95 4.80
CA VAL A 388 5.40 22.26 4.32
C VAL A 388 5.98 22.90 3.06
N GLN A 389 5.14 23.34 2.12
CA GLN A 389 5.63 23.90 0.85
C GLN A 389 6.55 25.11 1.02
N PRO A 390 6.32 26.05 1.96
CA PRO A 390 7.25 27.17 2.18
C PRO A 390 8.64 26.73 2.66
N LEU A 391 8.74 25.58 3.33
CA LEU A 391 10.02 25.06 3.82
C LEU A 391 10.82 24.35 2.71
N LEU A 392 10.11 23.59 1.87
CA LEU A 392 10.73 22.75 0.83
C LEU A 392 10.89 23.48 -0.51
N GLY A 393 10.07 24.50 -0.75
CA GLY A 393 9.86 25.08 -2.07
C GLY A 393 8.94 24.20 -2.93
N LYS A 394 8.33 24.80 -3.96
CA LYS A 394 7.28 24.17 -4.79
C LYS A 394 7.71 22.81 -5.37
N THR A 395 8.86 22.76 -6.03
CA THR A 395 9.30 21.56 -6.76
C THR A 395 9.59 20.39 -5.82
N VAL A 396 10.25 20.61 -4.68
CA VAL A 396 10.48 19.54 -3.69
C VAL A 396 9.17 19.11 -3.06
N TYR A 397 8.29 20.06 -2.74
CA TYR A 397 7.00 19.75 -2.15
C TYR A 397 6.15 18.88 -3.08
N GLU A 398 6.08 19.20 -4.38
CA GLU A 398 5.33 18.38 -5.34
C GLU A 398 5.85 16.95 -5.41
N GLU A 399 7.16 16.75 -5.35
CA GLU A 399 7.77 15.41 -5.34
C GLU A 399 7.62 14.71 -4.00
N TRP A 400 7.76 15.42 -2.89
CA TRP A 400 7.50 14.89 -1.55
C TRP A 400 6.04 14.47 -1.42
N ALA A 401 5.09 15.34 -1.73
CA ALA A 401 3.66 15.11 -1.55
C ALA A 401 3.13 13.93 -2.39
N LYS A 402 3.63 13.73 -3.61
CA LYS A 402 3.27 12.58 -4.47
C LYS A 402 3.71 11.23 -3.88
N ASN A 403 4.82 11.23 -3.16
CA ASN A 403 5.52 10.01 -2.76
C ASN A 403 5.41 9.71 -1.27
N GLN A 404 4.98 10.70 -0.48
CA GLN A 404 4.62 10.48 0.91
C GLN A 404 3.38 9.63 1.03
N TYR A 405 3.43 8.71 1.99
CA TYR A 405 2.28 7.99 2.47
C TYR A 405 1.27 9.00 3.07
N ALA A 406 0.06 9.08 2.53
CA ALA A 406 -0.96 10.05 2.96
C ALA A 406 -1.23 9.97 4.47
N ILE A 407 -1.20 8.76 5.02
CA ILE A 407 -1.34 8.50 6.46
C ILE A 407 -0.27 9.20 7.31
N SER A 408 0.98 9.27 6.84
CA SER A 408 2.06 9.99 7.55
C SER A 408 1.81 11.50 7.57
N GLN A 409 1.13 12.04 6.56
CA GLN A 409 0.74 13.45 6.53
C GLN A 409 -0.33 13.77 7.57
N PHE A 410 -1.30 12.88 7.81
CA PHE A 410 -2.26 13.01 8.90
C PHE A 410 -1.59 12.99 10.28
N LEU A 411 -0.62 12.08 10.49
CA LEU A 411 0.15 12.05 11.73
C LEU A 411 0.93 13.36 11.95
N PHE A 412 1.60 13.84 10.90
CA PHE A 412 2.31 15.13 10.90
C PHE A 412 1.38 16.29 11.26
N LEU A 413 0.20 16.38 10.64
CA LEU A 413 -0.79 17.41 10.96
C LEU A 413 -1.20 17.34 12.42
N ARG A 414 -1.62 16.16 12.90
CA ARG A 414 -2.05 15.98 14.29
C ARG A 414 -0.98 16.43 15.28
N GLN A 415 0.27 16.03 15.06
CA GLN A 415 1.39 16.42 15.91
C GLN A 415 1.64 17.94 15.85
N SER A 416 1.65 18.52 14.66
CA SER A 416 1.88 19.96 14.47
C SER A 416 0.81 20.83 15.13
N LEU A 417 -0.46 20.40 15.10
CA LEU A 417 -1.58 21.18 15.65
C LEU A 417 -1.75 21.03 17.17
N THR A 418 -1.22 19.96 17.76
CA THR A 418 -1.37 19.66 19.20
C THR A 418 -0.16 20.09 20.03
N GLN A 419 1.02 20.23 19.41
CA GLN A 419 2.25 20.59 20.11
C GLN A 419 2.48 22.11 20.13
N PRO A 420 2.53 22.75 21.31
CA PRO A 420 2.73 24.21 21.43
C PRO A 420 4.09 24.73 20.93
N GLN A 421 5.02 23.83 20.59
CA GLN A 421 6.38 24.13 20.14
C GLN A 421 6.71 23.41 18.83
N ALA A 422 5.69 23.04 18.04
CA ALA A 422 5.92 22.44 16.72
C ALA A 422 6.86 23.38 15.93
N PRO A 423 7.99 22.90 15.38
CA PRO A 423 9.01 23.78 14.77
C PRO A 423 8.48 24.66 13.63
N ILE A 424 7.35 24.28 13.05
CA ILE A 424 6.70 24.92 11.91
C ILE A 424 5.61 25.94 12.30
N LEU A 425 5.15 25.91 13.55
CA LEU A 425 4.12 26.80 14.08
C LEU A 425 4.62 27.47 15.36
N ALA A 426 4.78 28.79 15.30
CA ALA A 426 5.39 29.54 16.40
C ALA A 426 4.56 29.54 17.69
N ASP A 427 3.24 29.63 17.58
CA ASP A 427 2.30 29.67 18.70
C ASP A 427 0.87 29.28 18.27
N ALA A 428 -0.07 29.31 19.23
CA ALA A 428 -1.48 28.99 18.98
C ALA A 428 -2.16 29.95 17.99
N ALA A 429 -1.79 31.24 17.98
CA ALA A 429 -2.39 32.20 17.06
C ALA A 429 -1.94 31.93 15.62
N ALA A 430 -0.68 31.59 15.41
CA ALA A 430 -0.15 31.15 14.12
C ALA A 430 -0.84 29.87 13.63
N ARG A 431 -1.03 28.88 14.53
CA ARG A 431 -1.78 27.66 14.24
C ARG A 431 -3.20 27.97 13.78
N ASP A 432 -3.94 28.76 14.56
CA ASP A 432 -5.35 29.04 14.27
C ASP A 432 -5.52 29.84 12.97
N ALA A 433 -4.61 30.77 12.69
CA ALA A 433 -4.56 31.48 11.42
C ALA A 433 -4.26 30.56 10.22
N ALA A 434 -3.35 29.58 10.37
CA ALA A 434 -3.05 28.60 9.34
C ALA A 434 -4.25 27.69 9.05
N ILE A 435 -4.96 27.24 10.11
CA ILE A 435 -6.20 26.46 9.98
C ILE A 435 -7.24 27.25 9.19
N VAL A 436 -7.57 28.48 9.61
CA VAL A 436 -8.61 29.29 8.95
C VAL A 436 -8.24 29.62 7.50
N THR A 437 -6.95 29.79 7.20
CA THR A 437 -6.47 29.97 5.82
C THR A 437 -6.77 28.74 4.97
N ALA A 438 -6.42 27.55 5.46
CA ALA A 438 -6.69 26.28 4.78
C ALA A 438 -8.19 26.02 4.60
N GLU A 439 -9.01 26.31 5.61
CA GLU A 439 -10.47 26.19 5.55
C GLU A 439 -11.09 27.10 4.46
N ASN A 440 -10.57 28.31 4.30
CA ASN A 440 -11.02 29.22 3.25
C ASN A 440 -10.64 28.73 1.85
N GLN A 441 -9.44 28.18 1.68
CA GLN A 441 -8.99 27.59 0.42
C GLN A 441 -9.84 26.36 0.07
N ALA A 442 -10.03 25.44 1.03
CA ALA A 442 -10.90 24.28 0.88
C ALA A 442 -12.34 24.68 0.51
N TYR A 443 -12.90 25.70 1.17
CA TYR A 443 -14.21 26.23 0.83
C TYR A 443 -14.28 26.71 -0.62
N ASP A 444 -13.27 27.46 -1.09
CA ASP A 444 -13.27 28.00 -2.44
C ASP A 444 -13.09 26.92 -3.51
N ASP A 445 -12.26 25.92 -3.25
CA ASP A 445 -12.08 24.77 -4.14
C ASP A 445 -13.36 23.95 -4.26
N LEU A 446 -13.98 23.60 -3.14
CA LEU A 446 -15.22 22.82 -3.12
C LEU A 446 -16.39 23.60 -3.74
N LYS A 447 -16.50 24.90 -3.45
CA LYS A 447 -17.45 25.78 -4.14
C LYS A 447 -17.21 25.81 -5.64
N GLY A 448 -15.94 25.85 -6.06
CA GLY A 448 -15.53 25.81 -7.45
C GLY A 448 -15.92 24.52 -8.15
N PHE A 449 -15.61 23.37 -7.53
CA PHE A 449 -15.91 22.04 -8.04
C PHE A 449 -17.41 21.76 -8.13
N PHE A 450 -18.15 22.01 -7.05
CA PHE A 450 -19.60 21.73 -7.00
C PHE A 450 -20.47 22.86 -7.56
N HIS A 451 -19.86 23.98 -7.97
CA HIS A 451 -20.53 25.17 -8.47
C HIS A 451 -21.65 25.69 -7.53
N THR A 452 -21.46 25.57 -6.22
CA THR A 452 -22.46 25.97 -5.22
C THR A 452 -21.85 26.36 -3.88
N THR A 453 -22.45 27.34 -3.21
CA THR A 453 -22.12 27.73 -1.82
C THR A 453 -22.92 26.94 -0.79
N ASP A 454 -23.89 26.12 -1.22
CA ASP A 454 -24.62 25.22 -0.35
C ASP A 454 -23.74 24.02 0.01
N THR A 455 -23.12 24.11 1.19
CA THR A 455 -22.15 23.12 1.66
C THR A 455 -22.74 21.72 1.85
N SER A 456 -24.08 21.59 1.96
CA SER A 456 -24.73 20.28 2.09
C SER A 456 -24.67 19.42 0.81
N LYS A 457 -24.33 20.03 -0.33
CA LYS A 457 -24.24 19.37 -1.63
C LYS A 457 -22.86 18.82 -1.95
N TRP A 458 -21.85 19.14 -1.14
CA TRP A 458 -20.49 18.69 -1.36
C TRP A 458 -20.37 17.22 -0.97
N GLN A 459 -20.51 16.30 -1.93
CA GLN A 459 -20.50 14.87 -1.64
C GLN A 459 -19.11 14.29 -1.86
N TRP A 460 -18.52 13.70 -0.82
CA TRP A 460 -17.18 13.10 -0.88
C TRP A 460 -16.99 12.16 -2.08
N GLY A 461 -17.92 11.24 -2.32
CA GLY A 461 -17.82 10.28 -3.42
C GLY A 461 -17.86 10.91 -4.82
N GLN A 462 -18.30 12.17 -4.98
CA GLN A 462 -18.20 12.87 -6.27
C GLN A 462 -16.78 13.39 -6.54
N LEU A 463 -16.00 13.67 -5.49
CA LEU A 463 -14.59 14.01 -5.56
C LEU A 463 -13.72 12.75 -5.64
N HIS A 464 -14.08 11.73 -4.85
CA HIS A 464 -13.27 10.55 -4.61
C HIS A 464 -13.80 9.37 -5.42
N GLN A 465 -13.30 9.23 -6.65
CA GLN A 465 -13.75 8.18 -7.56
C GLN A 465 -12.64 7.17 -7.85
N ALA A 466 -13.02 5.90 -7.97
CA ALA A 466 -12.17 4.84 -8.49
C ALA A 466 -12.44 4.65 -9.99
N HIS A 467 -11.42 4.82 -10.82
CA HIS A 467 -11.52 4.72 -12.29
C HIS A 467 -10.90 3.42 -12.80
N PHE A 468 -11.75 2.56 -13.36
CA PHE A 468 -11.38 1.29 -13.99
C PHE A 468 -11.26 1.49 -15.50
N ASP A 469 -10.13 2.08 -15.90
CA ASP A 469 -9.83 2.43 -17.30
C ASP A 469 -8.96 1.36 -17.98
N HIS A 470 -9.32 0.98 -19.21
CA HIS A 470 -8.53 0.01 -19.96
C HIS A 470 -7.18 0.63 -20.37
N PRO A 471 -6.02 -0.06 -20.32
CA PRO A 471 -4.72 0.51 -20.67
C PRO A 471 -4.66 1.15 -22.07
N LEU A 472 -5.40 0.56 -23.02
CA LEU A 472 -5.50 1.09 -24.39
C LEU A 472 -6.34 2.36 -24.54
N THR A 473 -7.02 2.84 -23.50
CA THR A 473 -7.72 4.13 -23.51
C THR A 473 -6.79 5.34 -23.65
N ALA A 474 -5.47 5.14 -23.49
CA ALA A 474 -4.47 6.12 -23.88
C ALA A 474 -4.61 6.55 -25.37
N VAL A 475 -5.25 5.72 -26.21
CA VAL A 475 -5.66 6.08 -27.56
C VAL A 475 -7.10 6.61 -27.54
N ASP A 476 -7.28 7.88 -27.91
CA ASP A 476 -8.58 8.58 -27.84
C ASP A 476 -9.74 7.86 -28.52
N LEU A 477 -9.50 7.19 -29.64
CA LEU A 477 -10.54 6.42 -30.34
C LEU A 477 -10.97 5.19 -29.53
N LEU A 478 -10.01 4.51 -28.90
CA LEU A 478 -10.28 3.32 -28.09
C LEU A 478 -10.96 3.69 -26.77
N ARG A 479 -10.63 4.84 -26.18
CA ARG A 479 -11.32 5.38 -24.99
C ARG A 479 -12.83 5.54 -25.14
N ARG A 480 -13.30 5.81 -26.37
CA ARG A 480 -14.74 5.98 -26.67
C ARG A 480 -15.50 4.67 -26.84
N VAL A 481 -14.79 3.56 -27.05
CA VAL A 481 -15.39 2.27 -27.39
C VAL A 481 -15.21 1.27 -26.26
N LEU A 482 -14.02 1.24 -25.65
CA LEU A 482 -13.73 0.33 -24.56
C LEU A 482 -14.58 0.66 -23.33
N PRO A 483 -15.09 -0.36 -22.64
CA PRO A 483 -15.85 -0.15 -21.41
C PRO A 483 -14.89 0.38 -20.34
N ASN A 484 -15.23 1.53 -19.77
CA ASN A 484 -14.54 2.11 -18.62
C ASN A 484 -15.59 2.47 -17.58
N GLN A 485 -15.27 2.32 -16.31
CA GLN A 485 -16.21 2.57 -15.21
C GLN A 485 -15.57 3.48 -14.18
N ALA A 486 -16.31 4.48 -13.74
CA ALA A 486 -15.94 5.30 -12.59
C ALA A 486 -16.95 5.02 -11.47
N VAL A 487 -16.45 4.77 -10.27
CA VAL A 487 -17.27 4.47 -9.10
C VAL A 487 -17.00 5.52 -8.04
N ALA A 488 -18.05 6.20 -7.57
CA ALA A 488 -17.95 7.14 -6.46
C ALA A 488 -17.67 6.38 -5.15
N ARG A 489 -16.59 6.64 -4.42
CA ARG A 489 -16.18 5.78 -3.30
C ARG A 489 -16.26 6.47 -1.93
N PRO A 490 -16.55 5.71 -0.85
CA PRO A 490 -16.35 6.18 0.51
C PRO A 490 -14.91 5.87 0.96
N GLY A 491 -14.59 6.19 2.22
CA GLY A 491 -13.28 5.93 2.80
C GLY A 491 -12.25 7.00 2.42
N ASP A 492 -11.07 6.89 3.01
CA ASP A 492 -9.85 7.62 2.67
C ASP A 492 -8.64 6.68 2.90
N ALA A 493 -7.42 7.21 2.74
CA ALA A 493 -6.19 6.45 2.90
C ALA A 493 -6.01 5.84 4.31
N SER A 494 -6.70 6.36 5.34
CA SER A 494 -6.59 5.95 6.74
C SER A 494 -7.73 5.06 7.24
N THR A 495 -8.80 4.89 6.46
CA THR A 495 -9.93 4.00 6.78
C THR A 495 -9.64 2.54 6.46
N VAL A 496 -10.38 1.60 7.08
CA VAL A 496 -10.21 0.16 6.84
C VAL A 496 -10.51 -0.18 5.38
N ASN A 497 -11.65 0.28 4.85
CA ASN A 497 -11.97 0.24 3.42
C ASN A 497 -11.15 1.32 2.68
N ALA A 498 -9.84 1.08 2.59
CA ALA A 498 -8.88 2.09 2.21
C ALA A 498 -9.11 2.56 0.77
N GLY A 499 -9.11 3.87 0.60
CA GLY A 499 -9.08 4.53 -0.69
C GLY A 499 -7.98 5.55 -0.67
N GLY A 500 -6.82 5.22 -1.24
CA GLY A 500 -5.70 6.15 -1.29
C GLY A 500 -6.00 7.38 -2.15
N GLY A 501 -5.05 8.30 -2.26
CA GLY A 501 -5.29 9.63 -2.81
C GLY A 501 -5.93 10.56 -1.77
N GLY A 502 -6.81 11.46 -2.23
CA GLY A 502 -7.50 12.43 -1.37
C GLY A 502 -6.82 13.81 -1.27
N GLY A 503 -7.11 14.57 -0.21
CA GLY A 503 -6.86 16.02 -0.17
C GLY A 503 -5.41 16.47 -0.34
N PHE A 504 -4.44 15.59 -0.09
CA PHE A 504 -3.02 15.93 -0.14
C PHE A 504 -2.43 16.09 -1.56
N ALA A 505 -3.11 15.60 -2.59
CA ALA A 505 -2.71 15.81 -3.98
C ALA A 505 -3.20 17.16 -4.55
N LEU A 506 -3.94 17.95 -3.75
CA LEU A 506 -4.51 19.27 -4.06
C LEU A 506 -5.24 19.32 -5.42
N GLY A 507 -6.57 19.22 -5.38
CA GLY A 507 -7.42 19.37 -6.57
C GLY A 507 -7.58 18.09 -7.40
N ASN A 508 -6.83 17.02 -7.08
CA ASN A 508 -7.18 15.67 -7.47
C ASN A 508 -7.52 14.87 -6.20
N TYR A 509 -8.74 14.34 -6.14
CA TYR A 509 -9.23 13.55 -5.03
C TYR A 509 -9.54 12.11 -5.43
N ASP A 510 -9.29 11.71 -6.68
CA ASP A 510 -9.55 10.34 -7.14
C ASP A 510 -8.77 9.32 -6.30
N GLN A 511 -9.33 8.12 -6.20
CA GLN A 511 -8.63 6.99 -5.61
C GLN A 511 -7.50 6.56 -6.53
N ASP A 512 -6.31 6.40 -5.95
CA ASP A 512 -5.17 5.79 -6.63
C ASP A 512 -4.95 4.32 -6.25
N GLU A 513 -5.67 3.84 -5.23
CA GLU A 513 -5.73 2.44 -4.81
C GLU A 513 -7.11 2.09 -4.26
N VAL A 514 -7.40 0.79 -4.23
CA VAL A 514 -8.65 0.20 -3.75
C VAL A 514 -8.39 -1.16 -3.10
N PRO A 515 -9.32 -1.70 -2.27
CA PRO A 515 -9.34 -3.13 -1.97
C PRO A 515 -9.48 -3.91 -3.27
N SER A 516 -8.36 -4.38 -3.79
CA SER A 516 -8.21 -4.93 -5.13
C SER A 516 -8.90 -6.29 -5.27
N MET A 517 -9.10 -6.95 -4.14
CA MET A 517 -10.04 -8.04 -3.91
C MET A 517 -10.44 -8.05 -2.43
N ARG A 518 -11.42 -8.87 -2.05
CA ARG A 518 -11.70 -9.21 -0.65
C ARG A 518 -11.98 -10.70 -0.50
N GLN A 519 -11.59 -11.30 0.62
CA GLN A 519 -12.04 -12.63 1.02
C GLN A 519 -12.37 -12.72 2.51
N ILE A 520 -13.24 -13.67 2.83
CA ILE A 520 -13.59 -14.11 4.17
C ILE A 520 -13.65 -15.65 4.13
N LEU A 521 -12.73 -16.30 4.84
CA LEU A 521 -12.57 -17.75 4.86
C LEU A 521 -13.13 -18.32 6.16
N ASP A 522 -14.06 -19.27 6.03
CA ASP A 522 -14.71 -19.94 7.15
C ASP A 522 -14.18 -21.37 7.28
N VAL A 523 -13.30 -21.57 8.26
CA VAL A 523 -12.62 -22.86 8.48
C VAL A 523 -13.58 -23.94 8.99
N SER A 524 -14.77 -23.57 9.51
CA SER A 524 -15.78 -24.55 9.90
C SER A 524 -16.45 -25.23 8.70
N ALA A 525 -16.51 -24.54 7.56
CA ALA A 525 -17.16 -25.00 6.34
C ALA A 525 -16.65 -24.19 5.14
N TRP A 526 -15.73 -24.76 4.37
CA TRP A 526 -15.09 -24.05 3.26
C TRP A 526 -16.07 -23.46 2.23
N ASP A 527 -17.17 -24.15 1.90
CA ASP A 527 -18.23 -23.63 1.01
C ASP A 527 -19.01 -22.42 1.59
N ALA A 528 -18.83 -22.09 2.87
CA ALA A 528 -19.37 -20.88 3.49
C ALA A 528 -18.45 -19.66 3.33
N SER A 529 -17.22 -19.87 2.83
CA SER A 529 -16.26 -18.82 2.50
C SER A 529 -16.77 -17.96 1.35
N ARG A 530 -16.27 -16.72 1.28
CA ARG A 530 -16.75 -15.72 0.34
C ARG A 530 -15.61 -14.88 -0.19
N PHE A 531 -15.71 -14.46 -1.43
CA PHE A 531 -14.71 -13.62 -2.09
C PHE A 531 -15.32 -12.68 -3.12
N VAL A 532 -14.57 -11.69 -3.57
CA VAL A 532 -14.94 -10.77 -4.66
C VAL A 532 -13.72 -10.01 -5.17
N THR A 533 -13.48 -10.02 -6.48
CA THR A 533 -12.56 -9.09 -7.16
C THR A 533 -13.26 -7.80 -7.62
N THR A 534 -12.50 -6.81 -8.10
CA THR A 534 -13.05 -5.47 -8.43
C THR A 534 -13.96 -5.47 -9.66
N THR A 535 -13.46 -5.82 -10.85
CA THR A 535 -14.24 -5.70 -12.09
C THR A 535 -15.13 -6.93 -12.31
N GLY A 536 -14.51 -8.03 -12.68
CA GLY A 536 -15.12 -9.26 -13.15
C GLY A 536 -13.99 -10.17 -13.64
N GLU A 537 -14.23 -11.48 -13.66
CA GLU A 537 -13.19 -12.48 -13.91
C GLU A 537 -12.62 -12.44 -15.35
N SER A 538 -13.40 -11.92 -16.31
CA SER A 538 -12.99 -11.83 -17.71
C SER A 538 -12.34 -10.49 -18.05
N GLY A 539 -11.07 -10.53 -18.45
CA GLY A 539 -10.38 -9.40 -19.06
C GLY A 539 -10.78 -9.07 -20.50
N LEU A 540 -11.66 -9.86 -21.12
CA LEU A 540 -12.17 -9.59 -22.48
C LEU A 540 -13.24 -8.49 -22.44
N PRO A 541 -13.05 -7.35 -23.16
CA PRO A 541 -14.05 -6.30 -23.24
C PRO A 541 -15.40 -6.83 -23.72
N PHE A 542 -16.48 -6.36 -23.10
CA PHE A 542 -17.87 -6.72 -23.42
C PHE A 542 -18.29 -8.17 -23.15
N ALA A 543 -17.42 -9.00 -22.57
CA ALA A 543 -17.83 -10.30 -22.05
C ALA A 543 -18.82 -10.14 -20.87
N ALA A 544 -19.65 -11.15 -20.63
CA ALA A 544 -20.63 -11.12 -19.54
C ALA A 544 -19.95 -10.90 -18.16
N HIS A 545 -18.80 -11.55 -17.95
CA HIS A 545 -18.04 -11.49 -16.69
C HIS A 545 -16.96 -10.39 -16.66
N ASN A 546 -17.13 -9.30 -17.42
CA ASN A 546 -16.14 -8.23 -17.51
C ASN A 546 -16.25 -7.21 -16.37
N PHE A 547 -17.47 -6.92 -15.92
CA PHE A 547 -17.79 -5.91 -14.88
C PHE A 547 -18.95 -6.35 -13.97
N ASP A 548 -19.33 -7.63 -13.97
CA ASP A 548 -20.46 -8.17 -13.21
C ASP A 548 -20.20 -8.24 -11.69
N LEU A 549 -18.93 -8.29 -11.26
CA LEU A 549 -18.55 -8.26 -9.85
C LEU A 549 -18.43 -6.84 -9.28
N LEU A 550 -18.24 -5.81 -10.13
CA LEU A 550 -18.11 -4.43 -9.70
C LEU A 550 -19.27 -3.92 -8.81
N PRO A 551 -20.55 -4.21 -9.12
CA PRO A 551 -21.66 -3.84 -8.23
C PRO A 551 -21.71 -4.61 -6.91
N LEU A 552 -21.10 -5.81 -6.83
CA LEU A 552 -20.96 -6.55 -5.57
C LEU A 552 -19.84 -5.91 -4.74
N TRP A 553 -18.65 -5.79 -5.34
CA TRP A 553 -17.48 -5.18 -4.73
C TRP A 553 -17.76 -3.77 -4.21
N ASP A 554 -18.46 -2.95 -5.00
CA ASP A 554 -18.76 -1.57 -4.64
C ASP A 554 -19.69 -1.48 -3.41
N ALA A 555 -20.65 -2.41 -3.33
CA ALA A 555 -21.62 -2.52 -2.25
C ALA A 555 -21.07 -3.25 -1.01
N GLY A 556 -19.81 -3.72 -1.03
CA GLY A 556 -19.27 -4.51 0.07
C GLY A 556 -19.90 -5.89 0.19
N ARG A 557 -20.35 -6.46 -0.94
CA ARG A 557 -20.94 -7.78 -1.05
C ARG A 557 -19.98 -8.74 -1.73
N TYR A 558 -20.19 -10.02 -1.50
CA TYR A 558 -19.31 -11.11 -1.89
C TYR A 558 -20.11 -12.16 -2.64
N GLN A 559 -19.43 -12.93 -3.47
CA GLN A 559 -19.95 -14.18 -4.01
C GLN A 559 -19.47 -15.38 -3.18
N PRO A 560 -20.17 -16.52 -3.23
CA PRO A 560 -19.71 -17.76 -2.61
C PRO A 560 -18.37 -18.22 -3.19
N MET A 561 -17.51 -18.79 -2.35
CA MET A 561 -16.28 -19.46 -2.76
C MET A 561 -16.54 -20.97 -2.81
N ASP A 562 -17.11 -21.46 -3.93
CA ASP A 562 -17.51 -22.87 -4.07
C ASP A 562 -16.29 -23.80 -4.11
N PHE A 563 -16.09 -24.59 -3.05
CA PHE A 563 -14.90 -25.43 -2.89
C PHE A 563 -15.19 -26.93 -3.02
N THR A 564 -16.34 -27.43 -2.61
CA THR A 564 -16.62 -28.86 -2.81
C THR A 564 -16.95 -29.15 -4.28
N PRO A 565 -16.67 -30.36 -4.79
CA PRO A 565 -17.11 -30.75 -6.13
C PRO A 565 -18.62 -30.57 -6.33
N ALA A 566 -19.42 -30.82 -5.30
CA ALA A 566 -20.87 -30.65 -5.35
C ALA A 566 -21.26 -29.17 -5.50
N ALA A 567 -20.67 -28.26 -4.73
CA ALA A 567 -20.92 -26.82 -4.84
C ALA A 567 -20.53 -26.29 -6.24
N VAL A 568 -19.31 -26.63 -6.70
CA VAL A 568 -18.85 -26.25 -8.04
C VAL A 568 -19.77 -26.76 -9.15
N HIS A 569 -20.20 -28.02 -9.07
CA HIS A 569 -21.09 -28.58 -10.10
C HIS A 569 -22.49 -27.97 -10.06
N ALA A 570 -22.98 -27.57 -8.88
CA ALA A 570 -24.28 -26.94 -8.72
C ALA A 570 -24.32 -25.52 -9.32
N HIS A 571 -23.20 -24.80 -9.31
CA HIS A 571 -23.09 -23.42 -9.79
C HIS A 571 -22.30 -23.27 -11.11
N ALA A 572 -21.90 -24.37 -11.75
CA ALA A 572 -21.17 -24.31 -13.01
C ALA A 572 -22.03 -23.71 -14.15
N GLU A 573 -21.60 -22.58 -14.71
CA GLU A 573 -22.24 -21.99 -15.89
C GLU A 573 -21.81 -22.66 -17.20
N ALA A 574 -20.58 -23.19 -17.25
CA ALA A 574 -20.03 -23.87 -18.41
C ALA A 574 -19.00 -24.93 -17.99
N THR A 575 -18.71 -25.88 -18.89
CA THR A 575 -17.66 -26.88 -18.70
C THR A 575 -16.91 -27.08 -20.01
N LEU A 576 -15.58 -27.05 -19.94
CA LEU A 576 -14.69 -27.33 -21.06
C LEU A 576 -13.77 -28.51 -20.70
N THR A 577 -13.70 -29.50 -21.60
CA THR A 577 -12.75 -30.61 -21.47
C THR A 577 -11.64 -30.43 -22.49
N LEU A 578 -10.40 -30.31 -22.01
CA LEU A 578 -9.20 -30.31 -22.84
C LEU A 578 -8.61 -31.72 -22.88
N ALA A 579 -8.41 -32.26 -24.09
CA ALA A 579 -7.78 -33.55 -24.31
C ALA A 579 -6.38 -33.36 -24.92
N PRO A 580 -5.37 -34.18 -24.54
CA PRO A 580 -4.01 -34.10 -25.07
C PRO A 580 -3.88 -34.28 -26.58
#